data_AF-A0A6V8PI10-F1
#
_entry.id   AF-A0A6V8PI10-F1
#
_cell.length_a   1.000
_cell.length_b   1.000
_cell.length_c   1.000
_cell.angle_alpha   90.00
_cell.angle_beta   90.00
_cell.angle_gamma   90.00
#
_symmetry.space_group_name_H-M   'P 1'
#
loop_
_entity.id
_entity.type
_entity.pdbx_description
1 polymer ?
#
loop_
_entity_poly.entity_id
_entity_poly.type
_entity_poly.pdbx_seq_one_letter_code
_entity_poly.pdbx_strand_id
1 'polypeptide(L)'
;MKVLHKTKHPYIVKVEGVCGGKPVVSGTRIPVWIIAGWLKQGYAPEQIKNEIYPTLSLAEIYHALSFYYENQEEIEQDIRYNNPSEEELARRARRWKKLSSLRSIDHEKGLL
;
A
#
# COMPACT_ATOMS: atom_id res chain seq x y z
N MET A 1 -9.00 -40.43 0.34
CA MET A 1 -7.96 -39.44 -0.04
C MET A 1 -8.03 -38.26 0.91
N LYS A 2 -6.90 -37.72 1.36
CA LYS A 2 -6.85 -36.36 1.94
C LYS A 2 -5.84 -35.56 1.13
N VAL A 3 -6.33 -34.48 0.52
CA VAL A 3 -5.55 -33.54 -0.28
C VAL A 3 -5.82 -32.16 0.32
N LEU A 4 -4.76 -31.49 0.77
CA LEU A 4 -4.82 -30.14 1.33
C LEU A 4 -3.64 -29.35 0.78
N HIS A 5 -3.98 -28.18 0.21
CA HIS A 5 -3.09 -27.33 -0.56
C HIS A 5 -3.08 -25.89 -0.02
N LYS A 6 -1.91 -25.25 -0.21
CA LYS A 6 -1.46 -23.87 0.09
C LYS A 6 -1.10 -23.50 1.54
N THR A 7 0.15 -23.05 1.67
CA THR A 7 0.72 -22.04 2.58
C THR A 7 1.68 -21.20 1.71
N LYS A 8 1.77 -19.88 1.84
CA LYS A 8 2.74 -19.17 2.67
C LYS A 8 2.09 -17.94 3.32
N HIS A 9 1.08 -17.35 2.68
CA HIS A 9 0.09 -16.45 3.27
C HIS A 9 -1.28 -16.78 2.69
N PRO A 10 -2.05 -17.74 3.24
CA PRO A 10 -3.31 -18.21 2.65
C PRO A 10 -4.37 -17.10 2.57
N TYR A 11 -4.23 -16.06 3.38
CA TYR A 11 -5.13 -14.92 3.40
C TYR A 11 -4.71 -13.77 2.49
N ILE A 12 -3.55 -13.83 1.81
CA ILE A 12 -3.08 -12.71 0.98
C ILE A 12 -3.15 -13.09 -0.49
N VAL A 13 -3.83 -12.25 -1.27
CA VAL A 13 -4.02 -12.44 -2.71
C VAL A 13 -3.68 -11.14 -3.46
N LYS A 14 -3.18 -11.28 -4.69
CA LYS A 14 -3.08 -10.17 -5.66
C LYS A 14 -4.14 -10.42 -6.73
N VAL A 15 -5.02 -9.44 -6.95
CA VAL A 15 -6.11 -9.54 -7.93
C VAL A 15 -6.00 -8.35 -8.88
N GLU A 16 -5.86 -8.64 -10.17
CA GLU A 16 -5.77 -7.61 -11.22
C GLU A 16 -7.01 -6.70 -11.17
N GLY A 17 -6.82 -5.38 -11.34
CA GLY A 17 -7.90 -4.39 -11.23
C GLY A 17 -8.44 -4.13 -9.81
N VAL A 18 -8.04 -4.89 -8.78
CA VAL A 18 -8.37 -4.59 -7.37
C VAL A 18 -7.18 -3.87 -6.73
N CYS A 19 -7.42 -2.66 -6.23
CA CYS A 19 -6.38 -1.80 -5.62
C CYS A 19 -5.11 -1.68 -6.49
N GLY A 20 -5.26 -1.73 -7.83
CA GLY A 20 -4.14 -1.68 -8.78
C GLY A 20 -3.24 -2.91 -8.77
N GLY A 21 -3.77 -4.10 -8.47
CA GLY A 21 -3.01 -5.35 -8.42
C GLY A 21 -2.20 -5.55 -7.13
N LYS A 22 -2.34 -4.64 -6.17
CA LYS A 22 -1.65 -4.69 -4.88
C LYS A 22 -2.10 -5.89 -4.02
N PRO A 23 -1.25 -6.39 -3.13
CA PRO A 23 -1.62 -7.48 -2.23
C PRO A 23 -2.72 -7.02 -1.26
N VAL A 24 -3.80 -7.80 -1.18
CA VAL A 24 -4.96 -7.55 -0.32
C VAL A 24 -5.27 -8.77 0.55
N VAL A 25 -5.95 -8.54 1.67
CA VAL A 25 -6.55 -9.63 2.45
C VAL A 25 -7.70 -10.24 1.63
N SER A 26 -7.67 -11.56 1.45
CA SER A 26 -8.59 -12.34 0.64
C SER A 26 -10.05 -12.09 1.03
N GLY A 27 -10.92 -11.98 0.04
CA GLY A 27 -12.33 -11.66 0.27
C GLY A 27 -12.60 -10.21 0.68
N THR A 28 -11.57 -9.35 0.74
CA THR A 28 -11.70 -7.94 1.09
C THR A 28 -11.04 -7.03 0.05
N ARG A 29 -11.19 -5.72 0.23
CA ARG A 29 -10.40 -4.70 -0.47
C ARG A 29 -9.41 -3.99 0.46
N ILE A 30 -8.98 -4.67 1.53
CA ILE A 30 -8.05 -4.14 2.51
C ILE A 30 -6.62 -4.50 2.08
N PRO A 31 -5.81 -3.53 1.62
CA PRO A 31 -4.46 -3.80 1.12
C PRO A 31 -3.47 -4.05 2.26
N VAL A 32 -2.47 -4.89 2.04
CA VAL A 32 -1.46 -5.23 3.07
C VAL A 32 -0.75 -3.99 3.61
N TRP A 33 -0.48 -2.99 2.75
CA TRP A 33 0.19 -1.76 3.17
C TRP A 33 -0.56 -0.98 4.24
N ILE A 34 -1.90 -1.05 4.30
CA ILE A 34 -2.66 -0.31 5.31
C ILE A 34 -2.51 -0.96 6.69
N ILE A 35 -2.49 -2.29 6.75
CA ILE A 35 -2.26 -3.05 7.98
C ILE A 35 -0.84 -2.80 8.49
N ALA A 36 0.16 -2.86 7.60
CA ALA A 36 1.54 -2.53 7.94
C ALA A 36 1.68 -1.06 8.38
N GLY A 37 0.94 -0.15 7.74
CA GLY A 37 0.90 1.28 8.09
C GLY A 37 0.38 1.53 9.51
N TRP A 38 -0.65 0.81 9.96
CA TRP A 38 -1.15 0.89 11.33
C TRP A 38 -0.15 0.33 12.36
N LEU A 39 0.49 -0.79 12.04
CA LEU A 39 1.56 -1.35 12.89
C LEU A 39 2.69 -0.34 13.08
N LYS A 40 3.13 0.33 12.00
CA LYS A 40 4.18 1.37 12.07
C LYS A 40 3.77 2.62 12.85
N GLN A 41 2.47 2.88 12.97
CA GLN A 41 1.92 3.95 13.81
C GLN A 41 1.80 3.54 15.29
N GLY A 42 2.21 2.32 15.65
CA GLY A 42 2.26 1.84 17.03
C GLY A 42 1.04 1.04 17.47
N TYR A 43 0.10 0.73 16.56
CA TYR A 43 -1.05 -0.11 16.89
C TYR A 43 -0.63 -1.58 16.97
N ALA A 44 -1.00 -2.25 18.05
CA ALA A 44 -0.85 -3.70 18.15
C ALA A 44 -1.84 -4.43 17.21
N PRO A 45 -1.52 -5.64 16.70
CA PRO A 45 -2.43 -6.42 15.85
C PRO A 45 -3.83 -6.60 16.44
N GLU A 46 -3.95 -6.74 17.76
CA GLU A 46 -5.20 -6.86 18.49
C GLU A 46 -6.01 -5.56 18.46
N GLN A 47 -5.36 -4.41 18.51
CA GLN A 47 -6.02 -3.11 18.38
C GLN A 47 -6.46 -2.89 16.93
N ILE A 48 -5.62 -3.26 15.96
CA ILE A 48 -5.99 -3.23 14.53
C ILE A 48 -7.26 -4.05 14.31
N LYS A 49 -7.34 -5.26 14.89
CA LYS A 49 -8.56 -6.07 14.87
C LYS A 49 -9.72 -5.35 15.54
N ASN A 50 -9.58 -4.95 16.81
CA ASN A 50 -10.73 -4.57 17.63
C ASN A 50 -11.27 -3.17 17.31
N GLU A 51 -10.40 -2.25 16.90
CA GLU A 51 -10.73 -0.83 16.75
C GLU A 51 -10.84 -0.41 15.28
N ILE A 52 -10.04 -1.00 14.38
CA ILE A 52 -9.90 -0.53 12.99
C ILE A 52 -10.60 -1.44 11.99
N TYR A 53 -10.35 -2.75 12.08
CA TYR A 53 -10.91 -3.76 11.19
C TYR A 53 -11.57 -4.92 11.97
N PRO A 54 -12.71 -4.68 12.65
CA PRO A 54 -13.42 -5.71 13.41
C PRO A 54 -13.88 -6.91 12.59
N THR A 55 -14.00 -6.73 11.26
CA THR A 55 -14.37 -7.78 10.32
C THR A 55 -13.22 -8.70 9.94
N LEU A 56 -11.96 -8.32 10.22
CA LEU A 56 -10.81 -9.17 10.02
C LEU A 56 -10.56 -10.06 11.24
N SER A 57 -10.18 -11.29 10.98
CA SER A 57 -9.62 -12.16 12.00
C SER A 57 -8.19 -11.74 12.33
N LEU A 58 -7.74 -12.09 13.54
CA LEU A 58 -6.36 -11.85 13.96
C LEU A 58 -5.37 -12.62 13.08
N ALA A 59 -5.76 -13.80 12.57
CA ALA A 59 -4.95 -14.60 11.66
C ALA A 59 -4.70 -13.88 10.32
N GLU A 60 -5.73 -13.25 9.74
CA GLU A 60 -5.59 -12.47 8.52
C GLU A 60 -4.63 -11.28 8.70
N ILE A 61 -4.73 -10.59 9.84
CA ILE A 61 -3.82 -9.49 10.19
C ILE A 61 -2.39 -10.00 10.30
N TYR A 62 -2.13 -11.07 11.04
CA TYR A 62 -0.78 -11.62 11.16
C TYR A 62 -0.22 -12.13 9.83
N HIS A 63 -1.06 -12.70 8.95
CA HIS A 63 -0.62 -13.08 7.61
C HIS A 63 -0.30 -11.87 6.73
N ALA A 64 -1.05 -10.77 6.84
CA ALA A 64 -0.70 -9.52 6.17
C ALA A 64 0.65 -8.98 6.66
N LEU A 65 0.89 -9.01 7.98
CA LEU A 65 2.16 -8.58 8.55
C LEU A 65 3.32 -9.50 8.16
N SER A 66 3.11 -10.80 8.14
CA SER A 66 4.12 -11.76 7.70
C SER A 66 4.45 -11.57 6.21
N PHE A 67 3.45 -11.33 5.35
CA PHE A 67 3.67 -10.94 3.96
C PHE A 67 4.49 -9.64 3.85
N TYR A 68 4.16 -8.64 4.68
CA TYR A 68 4.91 -7.39 4.74
C TYR A 68 6.38 -7.61 5.06
N TYR A 69 6.72 -8.39 6.07
CA TYR A 69 8.13 -8.64 6.44
C TYR A 69 8.91 -9.42 5.38
N GLU A 70 8.24 -10.24 4.56
CA GLU A 70 8.87 -10.90 3.41
C GLU A 70 9.02 -9.97 2.20
N ASN A 71 8.22 -8.90 2.10
CA ASN A 71 8.13 -8.01 0.93
C ASN A 71 8.23 -6.52 1.33
N GLN A 72 9.13 -6.21 2.28
CA GLN A 72 9.15 -4.88 2.92
C GLN A 72 9.34 -3.75 1.92
N GLU A 73 10.20 -3.90 0.92
CA GLU A 73 10.45 -2.84 -0.07
C GLU A 73 9.18 -2.47 -0.85
N GLU A 74 8.45 -3.47 -1.38
CA GLU A 74 7.18 -3.29 -2.10
C GLU A 74 6.18 -2.54 -1.21
N ILE A 75 5.98 -3.02 0.01
CA ILE A 75 4.96 -2.50 0.90
C ILE A 75 5.34 -1.12 1.47
N GLU A 76 6.61 -0.87 1.76
CA GLU A 76 7.09 0.45 2.20
C GLU A 76 6.96 1.50 1.08
N GLN A 77 7.19 1.11 -0.17
CA GLN A 77 6.90 1.96 -1.32
C GLN A 77 5.41 2.31 -1.40
N ASP A 78 4.54 1.32 -1.16
CA ASP A 78 3.10 1.51 -1.14
C ASP A 78 2.65 2.43 0.01
N ILE A 79 3.23 2.28 1.20
CA ILE A 79 2.98 3.17 2.33
C ILE A 79 3.39 4.61 1.96
N ARG A 80 4.61 4.83 1.43
CA ARG A 80 5.08 6.17 1.02
C ARG A 80 4.24 6.78 -0.10
N TYR A 81 3.72 5.95 -1.01
CA TYR A 81 2.89 6.44 -2.10
C TYR A 81 1.53 6.95 -1.58
N ASN A 82 0.88 6.16 -0.73
CA ASN A 82 -0.48 6.41 -0.25
C ASN A 82 -0.55 7.33 0.97
N ASN A 83 0.49 7.37 1.80
CA ASN A 83 0.60 8.25 2.97
C ASN A 83 1.96 8.98 2.96
N PRO A 84 2.17 9.92 2.02
CA PRO A 84 3.42 10.65 1.88
C PRO A 84 3.66 11.58 3.08
N SER A 85 4.92 11.74 3.48
CA SER A 85 5.28 12.75 4.47
C SER A 85 5.07 14.18 3.94
N GLU A 86 5.01 15.17 4.83
CA GLU A 86 4.92 16.58 4.44
C GLU A 86 6.08 17.01 3.53
N GLU A 87 7.29 16.51 3.82
CA GLU A 87 8.47 16.77 2.99
C GLU A 87 8.30 16.20 1.58
N GLU A 88 7.77 14.98 1.47
CA GLU A 88 7.48 14.30 0.22
C GLU A 88 6.42 15.06 -0.59
N LEU A 89 5.36 15.54 0.07
CA LEU A 89 4.33 16.40 -0.52
C LEU A 89 4.93 17.72 -1.00
N ALA A 90 5.76 18.37 -0.19
CA ALA A 90 6.43 19.61 -0.55
C ALA A 90 7.37 19.40 -1.75
N ARG A 91 8.09 18.28 -1.79
CA ARG A 91 8.94 17.88 -2.93
C ARG A 91 8.13 17.65 -4.20
N ARG A 92 6.99 16.94 -4.10
CA ARG A 92 6.06 16.73 -5.23
C ARG A 92 5.49 18.06 -5.73
N ALA A 93 5.12 18.97 -4.83
CA ALA A 93 4.61 20.30 -5.18
C ALA A 93 5.69 21.17 -5.88
N ARG A 94 6.93 21.18 -5.37
CA ARG A 94 8.06 21.86 -6.03
C ARG A 94 8.30 21.31 -7.44
N ARG A 95 8.29 19.98 -7.59
CA ARG A 95 8.44 19.32 -8.89
C ARG A 95 7.31 19.69 -9.85
N TRP A 96 6.06 19.70 -9.40
CA TRP A 96 4.91 20.10 -10.22
C TRP A 96 5.01 21.56 -10.67
N LYS A 97 5.34 22.50 -9.76
CA LYS A 97 5.58 23.91 -10.12
C LYS A 97 6.68 24.05 -11.18
N LYS A 98 7.80 23.34 -11.01
CA LYS A 98 8.89 23.31 -12.00
C LYS A 98 8.44 22.73 -13.35
N LEU A 99 7.73 21.60 -13.35
CA LEU A 99 7.23 20.96 -14.58
C LEU A 99 6.19 21.83 -15.30
N SER A 100 5.31 22.49 -14.56
CA SER A 100 4.33 23.44 -15.10
C SER A 100 5.03 24.64 -15.73
N SER A 101 6.07 25.17 -15.07
CA SER A 101 6.89 26.27 -15.59
C SER A 101 7.71 25.86 -16.83
N LEU A 102 8.21 24.62 -16.88
CA LEU A 102 8.91 24.09 -18.05
C LEU A 102 7.96 23.87 -19.23
N ARG A 103 6.75 23.35 -18.98
CA ARG A 103 5.72 23.18 -20.03
C ARG A 103 5.22 24.51 -20.59
N SER A 104 5.24 25.58 -19.81
CA SER A 104 4.95 26.94 -20.31
C SER A 104 6.04 27.48 -21.24
N ILE A 105 7.29 26.98 -21.15
CA ILE A 105 8.41 27.40 -22.02
C ILE A 105 8.38 26.66 -23.37
N ASP A 106 7.78 25.47 -23.43
CA ASP A 106 7.69 24.68 -24.67
C ASP A 106 6.66 25.25 -25.67
N HIS A 107 5.68 26.03 -25.22
CA HIS A 107 4.68 26.64 -26.11
C HIS A 107 5.20 27.84 -26.91
N GLU A 108 6.37 28.39 -26.55
CA GLU A 108 7.01 29.54 -27.22
C GLU A 108 8.17 29.14 -28.16
N LYS A 109 8.59 27.87 -28.19
CA LYS A 109 9.73 27.39 -29.01
C LYS A 109 9.36 26.40 -30.11
N GLY A 110 8.12 26.47 -30.61
CA GLY A 110 7.58 25.57 -31.63
C GLY A 110 6.87 26.29 -32.79
N LEU A 111 7.36 27.45 -33.21
CA LEU A 111 6.94 28.08 -34.48
C LEU A 111 8.17 28.57 -35.26
N LEU A 112 8.77 27.65 -36.01
CA LEU A 112 9.36 27.89 -37.33
C LEU A 112 8.94 26.73 -38.23
#